data_AF-A0A0T5ZZ27-F1
#
_entry.id   AF-A0A0T5ZZ27-F1
#
_cell.length_a   1.000
_cell.length_b   1.000
_cell.length_c   1.000
_cell.angle_alpha   90.00
_cell.angle_beta   90.00
_cell.angle_gamma   90.00
#
_symmetry.space_group_name_H-M   'P 1'
#
loop_
_entity.id
_entity.type
_entity.pdbx_description
1 polymer ?
#
loop_
_entity_poly.entity_id
_entity_poly.type
_entity_poly.pdbx_seq_one_letter_code
_entity_poly.pdbx_strand_id
1 'polypeptide(L)'
;MNRKSFIVSILAAGCFIATSMLMPSVGNAQADPKVQKSMAALKAGTAKLGPPKVEGMEAVSGKNAAALYFGTTKINNNFDVVDAVVKENGGTATLFVKTGDEYVRVSTNVPKPDGSGRATGTILDPKGKAIVAINKGEAFYGEVTILDVPYITGYDPIKDASGKVIGIYYVGYKK
;
A
#
# COMPACT_ATOMS: atom_id res chain seq x y z
N MET A 1 74.20 -26.19 -4.84
CA MET A 1 74.01 -25.96 -6.29
C MET A 1 72.94 -26.94 -6.79
N ASN A 2 72.12 -26.47 -7.74
CA ASN A 2 71.07 -27.18 -8.52
C ASN A 2 69.61 -27.20 -8.05
N ARG A 3 68.91 -26.18 -8.56
CA ARG A 3 67.52 -26.08 -9.06
C ARG A 3 66.82 -27.41 -9.43
N LYS A 4 65.52 -27.51 -9.14
CA LYS A 4 64.39 -27.48 -10.12
C LYS A 4 62.99 -27.60 -9.45
N SER A 5 62.16 -26.60 -9.75
CA SER A 5 60.70 -26.57 -10.03
C SER A 5 59.63 -27.22 -9.14
N PHE A 6 58.76 -26.34 -8.60
CA PHE A 6 57.29 -26.28 -8.73
C PHE A 6 56.44 -27.56 -8.80
N ILE A 7 55.64 -27.80 -7.75
CA ILE A 7 54.26 -28.29 -7.87
C ILE A 7 53.37 -27.50 -6.90
N VAL A 8 52.32 -26.92 -7.47
CA VAL A 8 51.19 -26.23 -6.83
C VAL A 8 50.26 -27.27 -6.21
N SER A 9 49.80 -27.07 -4.98
CA SER A 9 48.59 -27.71 -4.44
C SER A 9 47.94 -26.79 -3.40
N ILE A 10 47.04 -25.95 -3.89
CA ILE A 10 46.11 -25.14 -3.09
C ILE A 10 45.04 -26.10 -2.56
N LEU A 11 45.02 -26.34 -1.24
CA LEU A 11 43.90 -26.99 -0.57
C LEU A 11 42.86 -25.91 -0.25
N ALA A 12 41.95 -25.65 -1.20
CA ALA A 12 40.78 -24.81 -0.96
C ALA A 12 39.75 -25.63 -0.16
N ALA A 13 39.74 -25.45 1.16
CA ALA A 13 38.64 -25.91 2.00
C ALA A 13 37.40 -25.06 1.68
N GLY A 14 36.42 -25.69 1.02
CA GLY A 14 35.17 -25.08 0.64
C GLY A 14 34.30 -24.73 1.85
N CYS A 15 34.25 -23.46 2.21
CA CYS A 15 33.12 -22.90 2.93
C CYS A 15 31.99 -22.65 1.93
N PHE A 16 31.07 -23.61 1.80
CA PHE A 16 29.75 -23.36 1.25
C PHE A 16 29.00 -22.43 2.21
N ILE A 17 29.18 -21.12 2.05
CA ILE A 17 28.21 -20.16 2.57
C ILE A 17 26.99 -20.32 1.67
N ALA A 18 26.01 -21.09 2.13
CA ALA A 18 24.67 -21.05 1.59
C ALA A 18 24.07 -19.67 1.91
N THR A 19 24.45 -18.67 1.12
CA THR A 19 23.72 -17.41 1.02
C THR A 19 22.35 -17.80 0.47
N SER A 20 21.41 -17.97 1.38
CA SER A 20 19.99 -17.97 1.11
C SER A 20 19.65 -16.62 0.50
N MET A 21 19.87 -16.51 -0.82
CA MET A 21 19.29 -15.44 -1.62
C MET A 21 17.78 -15.63 -1.51
N LEU A 22 17.16 -14.79 -0.68
CA LEU A 22 15.75 -14.48 -0.76
C LEU A 22 15.48 -14.14 -2.23
N MET A 23 14.90 -15.10 -2.95
CA MET A 23 14.36 -14.83 -4.27
C MET A 23 13.34 -13.70 -4.11
N PRO A 24 13.39 -12.64 -4.93
CA PRO A 24 12.33 -11.66 -4.96
C PRO A 24 11.05 -12.41 -5.34
N SER A 25 10.08 -12.40 -4.42
CA SER A 25 8.73 -12.88 -4.68
C SER A 25 8.25 -12.32 -6.02
N VAL A 26 7.82 -13.22 -6.91
CA VAL A 26 7.33 -12.90 -8.25
C VAL A 26 5.98 -12.17 -8.07
N GLY A 27 6.03 -10.84 -7.99
CA GLY A 27 4.85 -10.01 -7.73
C GLY A 27 5.05 -8.50 -7.82
N ASN A 28 6.29 -7.99 -7.78
CA ASN A 28 6.53 -6.55 -7.89
C ASN A 28 7.11 -6.20 -9.25
N ALA A 29 6.25 -5.77 -10.19
CA ALA A 29 6.70 -4.74 -11.12
C ALA A 29 7.30 -3.62 -10.27
N GLN A 30 8.52 -3.16 -10.59
CA GLN A 30 9.16 -2.06 -9.86
C GLN A 30 8.13 -0.93 -9.74
N ALA A 31 7.69 -0.65 -8.51
CA ALA A 31 6.65 0.34 -8.32
C ALA A 31 7.13 1.70 -8.83
N ASP A 32 6.27 2.38 -9.58
CA ASP A 32 6.57 3.69 -10.15
C ASP A 32 7.10 4.64 -9.04
N PRO A 33 8.20 5.38 -9.26
CA PRO A 33 8.79 6.22 -8.22
C PRO A 33 7.82 7.24 -7.61
N LYS A 34 6.85 7.76 -8.40
CA LYS A 34 5.83 8.69 -7.89
C LYS A 34 4.87 7.97 -6.96
N VAL A 35 4.45 6.76 -7.32
CA VAL A 35 3.60 5.90 -6.49
C VAL A 35 4.31 5.55 -5.18
N GLN A 36 5.59 5.15 -5.24
CA GLN A 36 6.38 4.86 -4.04
C GLN A 36 6.50 6.09 -3.12
N LYS A 37 6.84 7.25 -3.69
CA LYS A 37 6.98 8.50 -2.93
C LYS A 37 5.68 8.90 -2.25
N SER A 38 4.55 8.84 -2.96
CA SER A 38 3.25 9.17 -2.39
C SER A 38 2.76 8.17 -1.36
N MET A 39 3.02 6.88 -1.56
CA MET A 39 2.72 5.86 -0.55
C MET A 39 3.52 6.11 0.74
N ALA A 40 4.81 6.42 0.61
CA ALA A 40 5.65 6.77 1.74
C ALA A 40 5.15 8.03 2.46
N ALA A 41 4.79 9.08 1.72
CA ALA A 41 4.23 10.31 2.29
C ALA A 41 2.90 10.06 3.02
N LEU A 42 2.01 9.27 2.43
CA LEU A 42 0.71 8.92 3.04
C LEU A 42 0.92 8.16 4.36
N LYS A 43 1.78 7.14 4.36
CA LYS A 43 2.13 6.37 5.56
C LYS A 43 2.81 7.21 6.63
N ALA A 44 3.72 8.10 6.23
CA ALA A 44 4.38 9.01 7.17
C ALA A 44 3.39 10.01 7.78
N GLY A 45 2.46 10.53 6.98
CA GLY A 45 1.39 11.42 7.44
C GLY A 45 0.49 10.75 8.47
N THR A 46 0.03 9.52 8.21
CA THR A 46 -0.80 8.78 9.17
C THR A 46 -0.01 8.32 10.40
N ALA A 47 1.26 7.93 10.25
CA ALA A 47 2.10 7.53 11.37
C ALA A 47 2.32 8.66 12.40
N LYS A 48 2.35 9.92 11.96
CA LYS A 48 2.39 11.10 12.86
C LYS A 48 1.14 11.23 13.73
N LEU A 49 0.00 10.70 13.29
CA LEU A 49 -1.25 10.74 14.05
C LEU A 49 -1.30 9.65 15.13
N GLY A 50 -0.61 8.53 14.91
CA GLY A 50 -0.48 7.43 15.87
C GLY A 50 -0.77 6.05 15.27
N PRO A 51 -0.79 4.98 16.08
CA PRO A 51 -1.04 3.63 15.59
C PRO A 51 -2.48 3.49 15.04
N PRO A 52 -2.67 2.69 13.97
CA PRO A 52 -4.00 2.48 13.42
C PRO A 52 -4.84 1.59 14.32
N LYS A 53 -6.12 1.93 14.47
CA LYS A 53 -7.14 1.08 15.11
C LYS A 53 -8.51 1.26 14.44
N VAL A 54 -9.39 0.30 14.67
CA VAL A 54 -10.80 0.40 14.29
C VAL A 54 -11.64 0.34 15.55
N GLU A 55 -12.54 1.30 15.74
CA GLU A 55 -13.37 1.40 16.94
C GLU A 55 -14.72 2.02 16.60
N GLY A 56 -15.80 1.26 16.73
CA GLY A 56 -17.15 1.72 16.40
C GLY A 56 -17.40 1.85 14.89
N MET A 57 -18.46 2.57 14.55
CA MET A 57 -18.96 2.73 13.19
C MET A 57 -19.17 4.21 12.88
N GLU A 58 -19.02 4.59 11.62
CA GLU A 58 -19.21 5.94 11.12
C GLU A 58 -19.86 5.91 9.73
N ALA A 59 -20.85 6.78 9.52
CA ALA A 59 -21.46 6.94 8.21
C ALA A 59 -20.54 7.72 7.27
N VAL A 60 -20.33 7.19 6.07
CA VAL A 60 -19.55 7.81 5.00
C VAL A 60 -20.41 7.82 3.74
N SER A 61 -20.87 9.00 3.32
CA SER A 61 -21.77 9.17 2.17
C SER A 61 -22.99 8.23 2.22
N GLY A 62 -23.62 8.10 3.40
CA GLY A 62 -24.79 7.25 3.62
C GLY A 62 -24.49 5.75 3.79
N LYS A 63 -23.25 5.30 3.58
CA LYS A 63 -22.84 3.92 3.89
C LYS A 63 -22.28 3.84 5.30
N ASN A 64 -22.74 2.88 6.10
CA ASN A 64 -22.17 2.59 7.41
C ASN A 64 -20.83 1.85 7.24
N ALA A 65 -19.75 2.40 7.78
CA ALA A 65 -18.41 1.84 7.70
C ALA A 65 -17.79 1.74 9.09
N ALA A 66 -16.84 0.83 9.29
CA ALA A 66 -16.06 0.83 10.53
C ALA A 66 -15.31 2.15 10.68
N ALA A 67 -15.18 2.68 11.89
CA ALA A 67 -14.47 3.93 12.11
C ALA A 67 -12.96 3.64 12.25
N LEU A 68 -12.19 4.10 11.26
CA LEU A 68 -10.74 4.01 11.24
C LEU A 68 -10.14 5.19 11.98
N TYR A 69 -9.18 4.91 12.85
CA TYR A 69 -8.40 5.90 13.58
C TYR A 69 -6.91 5.69 13.34
N PHE A 70 -6.15 6.78 13.39
CA PHE A 70 -4.74 6.77 13.72
C PHE A 70 -4.54 7.58 15.00
N GLY A 71 -4.06 6.93 16.06
CA GLY A 71 -4.06 7.49 17.41
C GLY A 71 -5.47 7.89 17.83
N THR A 72 -5.67 9.18 18.12
CA THR A 72 -6.98 9.76 18.50
C THR A 72 -7.74 10.35 17.31
N THR A 73 -7.13 10.41 16.12
CA THR A 73 -7.73 11.06 14.95
C THR A 73 -8.59 10.09 14.16
N LYS A 74 -9.89 10.38 14.07
CA LYS A 74 -10.82 9.64 13.18
C LYS A 74 -10.56 10.02 11.72
N ILE A 75 -10.42 9.03 10.87
CA ILE A 75 -10.11 9.20 9.45
C ILE A 75 -11.36 9.30 8.58
N ASN A 76 -12.45 8.65 8.96
CA ASN A 76 -13.70 8.71 8.22
C ASN A 76 -14.15 10.17 8.04
N ASN A 77 -14.35 10.59 6.79
CA ASN A 77 -14.68 11.96 6.40
C ASN A 77 -13.61 13.02 6.76
N ASN A 78 -12.42 12.63 7.24
CA ASN A 78 -11.27 13.51 7.39
C ASN A 78 -10.34 13.35 6.19
N PHE A 79 -10.03 14.45 5.51
CA PHE A 79 -9.31 14.45 4.24
C PHE A 79 -7.91 15.06 4.30
N ASP A 80 -7.49 15.53 5.47
CA ASP A 80 -6.28 16.34 5.62
C ASP A 80 -5.03 15.60 5.12
N VAL A 81 -4.89 14.33 5.51
CA VAL A 81 -3.72 13.52 5.13
C VAL A 81 -3.72 13.21 3.63
N VAL A 82 -4.86 12.81 3.06
CA VAL A 82 -4.92 12.44 1.63
C VAL A 82 -4.74 13.67 0.73
N ASP A 83 -5.23 14.83 1.16
CA ASP A 83 -5.06 16.09 0.44
C ASP A 83 -3.63 16.61 0.55
N ALA A 84 -2.98 16.50 1.72
CA ALA A 84 -1.58 16.86 1.88
C ALA A 84 -0.65 16.08 0.94
N VAL A 85 -0.86 14.76 0.81
CA VAL A 85 -0.08 13.91 -0.11
C VAL A 85 -0.20 14.38 -1.55
N VAL A 86 -1.41 14.71 -2.01
CA VAL A 86 -1.63 15.15 -3.39
C VAL A 86 -1.19 16.58 -3.64
N LYS A 87 -1.26 17.45 -2.62
CA LYS A 87 -0.67 18.79 -2.70
C LYS A 87 0.85 18.73 -2.93
N GLU A 88 1.53 17.77 -2.31
CA GLU A 88 2.99 17.63 -2.42
C GLU A 88 3.45 16.82 -3.63
N ASN A 89 2.70 15.77 -4.00
CA ASN A 89 3.15 14.77 -4.97
C ASN A 89 2.22 14.59 -6.18
N GLY A 90 1.10 15.31 -6.25
CA GLY A 90 0.06 15.12 -7.26
C GLY A 90 -0.66 13.77 -7.15
N GLY A 91 -1.42 13.40 -8.19
CA GLY A 91 -2.12 12.11 -8.26
C GLY A 91 -3.35 12.05 -7.35
N THR A 92 -3.62 10.87 -6.81
CA THR A 92 -4.75 10.59 -5.92
C THR A 92 -4.29 9.76 -4.73
N ALA A 93 -4.96 9.94 -3.58
CA ALA A 93 -4.72 9.20 -2.36
C ALA A 93 -6.04 8.79 -1.71
N THR A 94 -6.06 7.63 -1.05
CA THR A 94 -7.25 7.09 -0.39
C THR A 94 -6.90 6.20 0.79
N LEU A 95 -7.72 6.27 1.84
CA LEU A 95 -7.73 5.33 2.95
C LEU A 95 -9.04 4.54 2.90
N PHE A 96 -8.92 3.22 2.84
CA PHE A 96 -10.05 2.29 2.97
C PHE A 96 -10.00 1.64 4.36
N VAL A 97 -11.17 1.31 4.89
CA VAL A 97 -11.31 0.51 6.12
C VAL A 97 -12.03 -0.79 5.82
N LYS A 98 -11.60 -1.89 6.46
CA LYS A 98 -12.29 -3.17 6.38
C LYS A 98 -13.59 -3.09 7.21
N THR A 99 -14.73 -3.31 6.56
CA THR A 99 -16.06 -3.37 7.19
C THR A 99 -16.72 -4.68 6.77
N GLY A 100 -16.73 -5.66 7.69
CA GLY A 100 -17.04 -7.04 7.32
C GLY A 100 -16.02 -7.56 6.30
N ASP A 101 -16.50 -8.03 5.16
CA ASP A 101 -15.65 -8.51 4.05
C ASP A 101 -15.28 -7.42 3.04
N GLU A 102 -15.89 -6.22 3.14
CA GLU A 102 -15.69 -5.13 2.21
C GLU A 102 -14.59 -4.16 2.67
N TYR A 103 -13.98 -3.46 1.72
CA TYR A 103 -13.11 -2.32 2.00
C TYR A 103 -13.79 -1.04 1.55
N VAL A 104 -14.27 -0.26 2.52
CA VAL A 104 -15.03 0.97 2.29
C VAL A 104 -14.11 2.16 2.22
N ARG A 105 -14.32 3.02 1.23
CA ARG A 105 -13.56 4.25 1.02
C ARG A 105 -13.95 5.32 2.03
N VAL A 106 -13.14 5.51 3.08
CA VAL A 106 -13.48 6.40 4.21
C VAL A 106 -12.87 7.79 4.11
N SER A 107 -11.75 7.93 3.40
CA SER A 107 -11.11 9.21 3.12
C SER A 107 -10.43 9.17 1.75
N THR A 108 -10.67 10.16 0.90
CA THR A 108 -10.18 10.17 -0.48
C THR A 108 -10.21 11.57 -1.08
N ASN A 109 -9.38 11.80 -2.08
CA ASN A 109 -9.52 12.93 -3.01
C ASN A 109 -9.84 12.50 -4.44
N VAL A 110 -10.16 11.23 -4.67
CA VAL A 110 -10.66 10.78 -5.97
C VAL A 110 -12.03 11.43 -6.21
N PRO A 111 -12.19 12.21 -7.29
CA PRO A 111 -13.48 12.82 -7.60
C PRO A 111 -14.47 11.75 -8.05
N LYS A 112 -15.76 11.98 -7.77
CA LYS A 112 -16.83 11.21 -8.40
C LYS A 112 -16.87 11.52 -9.91
N PRO A 113 -17.32 10.56 -10.75
CA PRO A 113 -17.46 10.78 -12.19
C PRO A 113 -18.38 11.96 -12.53
N ASP A 114 -19.41 12.17 -11.72
CA ASP A 114 -20.42 13.24 -11.89
C ASP A 114 -19.96 14.62 -11.38
N GLY A 115 -18.74 14.74 -10.83
CA GLY A 115 -18.22 15.99 -10.28
C GLY A 115 -18.85 16.46 -8.96
N SER A 116 -19.77 15.69 -8.36
CA SER A 116 -20.51 16.07 -7.14
C SER A 116 -19.68 16.02 -5.85
N GLY A 117 -18.37 15.77 -5.95
CA GLY A 117 -17.44 15.72 -4.83
C GLY A 117 -16.53 14.49 -4.88
N ARG A 118 -16.27 13.91 -3.72
CA ARG A 118 -15.31 12.80 -3.53
C ARG A 118 -16.01 11.45 -3.58
N ALA A 119 -15.33 10.42 -4.08
CA ALA A 119 -15.87 9.07 -4.24
C ALA A 119 -16.00 8.28 -2.91
N THR A 120 -16.17 8.95 -1.77
CA THR A 120 -16.30 8.35 -0.43
C THR A 120 -17.52 7.43 -0.34
N GLY A 121 -17.45 6.43 0.53
CA GLY A 121 -18.52 5.44 0.76
C GLY A 121 -18.59 4.34 -0.31
N THR A 122 -17.80 4.44 -1.38
CA THR A 122 -17.65 3.36 -2.38
C THR A 122 -16.85 2.18 -1.82
N ILE A 123 -17.06 1.01 -2.40
CA ILE A 123 -16.33 -0.22 -2.04
C ILE A 123 -15.21 -0.44 -3.06
N LEU A 124 -14.02 -0.81 -2.59
CA LEU A 124 -12.96 -1.30 -3.47
C LEU A 124 -13.43 -2.56 -4.20
N ASP A 125 -13.20 -2.64 -5.52
CA ASP A 125 -13.64 -3.79 -6.33
C ASP A 125 -13.19 -5.13 -5.70
N PRO A 126 -14.15 -5.97 -5.22
CA PRO A 126 -13.85 -7.23 -4.55
C PRO A 126 -13.28 -8.29 -5.50
N LYS A 127 -13.27 -8.04 -6.82
CA LYS A 127 -12.69 -8.92 -7.84
C LYS A 127 -11.39 -8.35 -8.43
N GLY A 128 -10.96 -7.16 -8.00
CA GLY A 128 -9.79 -6.47 -8.54
C GLY A 128 -8.47 -7.13 -8.12
N LYS A 129 -7.41 -6.98 -8.94
CA LYS A 129 -6.08 -7.56 -8.64
C LYS A 129 -5.51 -7.14 -7.28
N ALA A 130 -5.78 -5.91 -6.86
CA ALA A 130 -5.33 -5.39 -5.58
C ALA A 130 -5.91 -6.19 -4.39
N ILE A 131 -7.19 -6.59 -4.45
CA ILE A 131 -7.83 -7.30 -3.32
C ILE A 131 -7.24 -8.69 -3.12
N VAL A 132 -6.78 -9.34 -4.20
CA VAL A 132 -6.15 -10.66 -4.16
C VAL A 132 -4.86 -10.62 -3.33
N ALA A 133 -4.05 -9.57 -3.52
CA ALA A 133 -2.83 -9.36 -2.73
C ALA A 133 -3.15 -8.94 -1.29
N ILE A 134 -4.07 -7.98 -1.12
CA ILE A 134 -4.44 -7.47 0.22
C ILE A 134 -5.03 -8.56 1.10
N ASN A 135 -5.82 -9.49 0.55
CA ASN A 135 -6.35 -10.62 1.31
C ASN A 135 -5.27 -11.61 1.76
N LYS A 136 -4.10 -11.61 1.10
CA LYS A 136 -2.89 -12.32 1.56
C LYS A 136 -2.04 -11.49 2.53
N GLY A 137 -2.46 -10.27 2.84
CA GLY A 137 -1.69 -9.33 3.66
C GLY A 137 -0.48 -8.72 2.94
N GLU A 138 -0.48 -8.78 1.60
CA GLU A 138 0.58 -8.33 0.71
C GLU A 138 0.20 -7.01 0.03
N ALA A 139 1.21 -6.27 -0.42
CA ALA A 139 1.03 -5.07 -1.21
C ALA A 139 0.75 -5.40 -2.68
N PHE A 140 0.08 -4.49 -3.38
CA PHE A 140 -0.09 -4.56 -4.83
C PHE A 140 0.35 -3.24 -5.47
N TYR A 141 1.27 -3.33 -6.44
CA TYR A 141 1.68 -2.22 -7.28
C TYR A 141 1.55 -2.60 -8.74
N GLY A 142 0.89 -1.76 -9.52
CA GLY A 142 0.69 -2.03 -10.92
C GLY A 142 -0.41 -1.20 -11.56
N GLU A 143 -0.65 -1.49 -12.83
CA GLU A 143 -1.63 -0.79 -13.63
C GLU A 143 -3.03 -1.33 -13.40
N VAL A 144 -3.97 -0.42 -13.17
CA VAL A 144 -5.39 -0.71 -13.03
C VAL A 144 -6.17 0.28 -13.88
N THR A 145 -7.15 -0.22 -14.62
CA THR A 145 -8.10 0.64 -15.33
C THR A 145 -9.18 1.09 -14.36
N ILE A 146 -9.30 2.39 -14.15
CA ILE A 146 -10.34 2.99 -13.32
C ILE A 146 -11.20 3.85 -14.24
N LEU A 147 -12.43 3.40 -14.52
CA LEU A 147 -13.38 4.09 -15.41
C LEU A 147 -12.78 4.35 -16.81
N ASP A 148 -12.29 3.28 -17.44
CA ASP A 148 -11.63 3.30 -18.76
C ASP A 148 -10.35 4.15 -18.88
N VAL A 149 -9.88 4.72 -17.77
CA VAL A 149 -8.60 5.44 -17.72
C VAL A 149 -7.55 4.55 -17.07
N PRO A 150 -6.38 4.34 -17.70
CA PRO A 150 -5.28 3.62 -17.08
C PRO A 150 -4.67 4.43 -15.94
N TYR A 151 -4.51 3.81 -14.79
CA TYR A 151 -3.76 4.35 -13.66
C TYR A 151 -2.60 3.43 -13.32
N ILE A 152 -1.46 4.02 -12.95
CA ILE A 152 -0.45 3.32 -12.16
C ILE A 152 -0.78 3.51 -10.69
N THR A 153 -0.86 2.42 -9.94
CA THR A 153 -1.43 2.40 -8.58
C THR A 153 -0.56 1.63 -7.60
N GLY A 154 -0.71 1.96 -6.32
CA GLY A 154 -0.13 1.23 -5.20
C GLY A 154 -1.18 1.04 -4.11
N TYR A 155 -1.24 -0.16 -3.56
CA TYR A 155 -2.13 -0.57 -2.48
C TYR A 155 -1.31 -1.27 -1.40
N ASP A 156 -1.30 -0.72 -0.19
CA ASP A 156 -0.62 -1.32 0.96
C ASP A 156 -1.61 -1.62 2.09
N PRO A 157 -1.53 -2.78 2.76
CA PRO A 157 -2.41 -3.09 3.87
C PRO A 157 -2.10 -2.18 5.08
N ILE A 158 -3.17 -1.68 5.70
CA ILE A 158 -3.10 -1.08 7.04
C ILE A 158 -3.29 -2.23 8.04
N LYS A 159 -2.28 -2.46 8.88
CA LYS A 159 -2.30 -3.51 9.91
C LYS A 159 -2.41 -2.88 11.30
N ASP A 160 -3.25 -3.44 12.16
CA ASP A 160 -3.31 -3.06 13.57
C ASP A 160 -2.12 -3.65 14.36
N ALA A 161 -2.06 -3.38 15.66
CA ALA A 161 -1.00 -3.86 16.55
C ALA A 161 -0.89 -5.40 16.62
N SER A 162 -1.94 -6.14 16.27
CA SER A 162 -1.92 -7.62 16.19
C SER A 162 -1.44 -8.16 14.84
N GLY A 163 -1.17 -7.27 13.87
CA GLY A 163 -0.81 -7.63 12.50
C GLY A 163 -2.01 -7.90 11.59
N LYS A 164 -3.24 -7.75 12.10
CA LYS A 164 -4.47 -7.97 11.32
C LYS A 164 -4.70 -6.81 10.36
N VAL A 165 -5.06 -7.13 9.12
CA VAL A 165 -5.42 -6.13 8.11
C VAL A 165 -6.77 -5.49 8.46
N ILE A 166 -6.76 -4.18 8.72
CA ILE A 166 -7.94 -3.38 9.10
C ILE A 166 -8.29 -2.31 8.07
N GLY A 167 -7.44 -2.10 7.06
CA GLY A 167 -7.67 -1.12 6.02
C GLY A 167 -6.64 -1.21 4.90
N ILE A 168 -6.68 -0.24 3.98
CA ILE A 168 -5.78 -0.17 2.83
C ILE A 168 -5.37 1.28 2.60
N TYR A 169 -4.08 1.52 2.43
CA TYR A 169 -3.54 2.71 1.81
C TYR A 169 -3.62 2.57 0.30
N TYR A 170 -4.10 3.58 -0.41
CA TYR A 170 -4.08 3.65 -1.85
C TYR A 170 -3.44 4.96 -2.32
N VAL A 171 -2.63 4.85 -3.37
CA VAL A 171 -2.20 5.98 -4.19
C VAL A 171 -2.29 5.63 -5.66
N GLY A 172 -2.54 6.61 -6.51
CA GLY A 172 -2.60 6.38 -7.96
C GLY A 172 -2.44 7.62 -8.81
N TYR A 173 -1.89 7.42 -10.00
CA TYR A 173 -1.65 8.45 -11.01
C TYR A 173 -2.25 8.02 -12.33
N LYS A 174 -2.99 8.94 -12.97
CA LYS A 174 -3.40 8.75 -14.36
C LYS A 174 -2.15 8.58 -15.22
N LYS A 175 -2.16 7.59 -16.11
CA LYS A 175 -1.18 7.50 -17.19
C LYS A 175 -1.46 8.53 -18.27
#